data_AF-E9J2V4-F1
#
_entry.id   AF-E9J2V4-F1
#
_cell.length_a   1.000
_cell.length_b   1.000
_cell.length_c   1.000
_cell.angle_alpha   90.00
_cell.angle_beta   90.00
_cell.angle_gamma   90.00
#
_symmetry.space_group_name_H-M   'P 1'
#
loop_
_entity.id
_entity.type
_entity.pdbx_description
1 polymer ?
#
loop_
_entity_poly.entity_id
_entity_poly.type
_entity_poly.pdbx_seq_one_letter_code
_entity_poly.pdbx_strand_id
1 'polypeptide(L)'
;WNNTQSKIVNESRFKGVFYFNNFYNGTKKSPWFSEWNTERYFITLINRLRSNHYNLNESLARKNYIESERCECGYEAEDIDHMV
;
A
#
# COMPACT_ATOMS: atom_id res chain seq x y z
N TRP A 1 -11.52 -14.17 -14.73
CA TRP A 1 -11.65 -12.74 -14.38
C TRP A 1 -13.05 -12.34 -13.93
N ASN A 2 -14.13 -12.62 -14.69
CA ASN A 2 -15.51 -12.24 -14.29
C ASN A 2 -15.93 -12.79 -12.90
N ASN A 3 -15.47 -13.99 -12.55
CA ASN A 3 -15.77 -14.60 -11.25
C ASN A 3 -15.07 -13.90 -10.07
N THR A 4 -13.87 -13.34 -10.29
CA THR A 4 -13.10 -12.62 -9.26
C THR A 4 -13.74 -11.29 -8.90
N GLN A 5 -14.17 -10.51 -9.91
CA GLN A 5 -14.82 -9.22 -9.65
C GLN A 5 -16.16 -9.39 -8.93
N SER A 6 -16.96 -10.36 -9.36
CA SER A 6 -18.24 -10.69 -8.71
C SER A 6 -18.03 -11.12 -7.25
N LYS A 7 -16.99 -11.93 -6.98
CA LYS A 7 -16.62 -12.31 -5.61
C LYS A 7 -16.20 -11.12 -4.76
N ILE A 8 -15.34 -10.25 -5.29
CA ILE A 8 -14.85 -9.06 -4.56
C ILE A 8 -16.01 -8.10 -4.23
N VAL A 9 -16.92 -7.86 -5.17
CA VAL A 9 -18.12 -7.03 -4.96
C VAL A 9 -19.09 -7.67 -3.96
N ASN A 10 -19.18 -8.99 -3.90
CA ASN A 10 -19.99 -9.64 -2.87
C ASN A 10 -19.35 -9.54 -1.47
N GLU A 11 -18.04 -9.77 -1.37
CA GLU A 11 -17.30 -9.63 -0.11
C GLU A 11 -17.25 -8.18 0.40
N SER A 12 -17.40 -7.19 -0.48
CA SER A 12 -17.34 -5.78 -0.09
C SER A 12 -18.45 -5.34 0.86
N ARG A 13 -19.53 -6.13 0.95
CA ARG A 13 -20.61 -5.95 1.94
C ARG A 13 -20.11 -6.01 3.38
N PHE A 14 -19.00 -6.70 3.63
CA PHE A 14 -18.44 -6.91 4.96
C PHE A 14 -16.98 -6.47 5.06
N LYS A 15 -16.24 -6.43 3.95
CA LYS A 15 -14.80 -6.09 3.92
C LYS A 15 -14.56 -4.85 3.07
N GLY A 16 -13.81 -3.88 3.60
CA GLY A 16 -13.46 -2.69 2.82
C GLY A 16 -14.69 -1.87 2.40
N VAL A 17 -15.79 -1.93 3.16
CA VAL A 17 -17.06 -1.22 2.89
C VAL A 17 -16.83 0.25 2.57
N PHE A 18 -16.00 0.93 3.38
CA PHE A 18 -15.64 2.33 3.15
C PHE A 18 -14.97 2.53 1.79
N TYR A 19 -14.04 1.66 1.40
CA TYR A 19 -13.38 1.76 0.09
C TYR A 19 -14.38 1.54 -1.06
N PHE A 20 -15.24 0.54 -0.94
CA PHE A 20 -16.22 0.23 -1.98
C PHE A 20 -17.30 1.30 -2.13
N ASN A 21 -17.66 1.98 -1.04
CA ASN A 21 -18.64 3.06 -1.07
C ASN A 21 -18.08 4.38 -1.62
N ASN A 22 -16.79 4.65 -1.42
CA ASN A 22 -16.21 5.97 -1.71
C ASN A 22 -15.24 5.99 -2.90
N PHE A 23 -14.60 4.87 -3.25
CA PHE A 23 -13.49 4.86 -4.21
C PHE A 23 -13.58 3.77 -5.28
N TYR A 24 -14.29 2.66 -5.03
CA TYR A 24 -14.39 1.58 -6.01
C TYR A 24 -15.11 2.05 -7.28
N ASN A 25 -14.49 1.77 -8.43
CA ASN A 25 -15.09 2.02 -9.73
C ASN A 25 -15.03 0.73 -10.57
N GLY A 26 -16.15 0.02 -10.66
CA GLY A 26 -16.26 -1.24 -11.39
C GLY A 26 -16.11 -1.11 -12.92
N THR A 27 -16.17 0.09 -13.48
CA THR A 27 -15.95 0.32 -14.93
C THR A 27 -14.48 0.56 -15.25
N LYS A 28 -13.68 1.01 -14.27
CA LYS A 28 -12.24 1.25 -14.44
C LYS A 28 -11.48 -0.07 -14.36
N LYS A 29 -11.08 -0.60 -15.52
CA LYS A 29 -10.40 -1.90 -15.64
C LYS A 29 -8.87 -1.81 -15.56
N SER A 30 -8.31 -0.62 -15.75
CA SER A 30 -6.85 -0.40 -15.77
C SER A 30 -6.34 0.17 -14.44
N PRO A 31 -5.20 -0.31 -13.93
CA PRO A 31 -4.56 0.27 -12.75
C PRO A 31 -4.04 1.68 -13.06
N TRP A 32 -3.74 2.45 -12.02
CA TRP A 32 -3.25 3.83 -12.16
C TRP A 32 -1.89 3.94 -12.89
N PHE A 33 -1.17 2.83 -13.03
CA PHE A 33 0.14 2.73 -13.70
C PHE A 33 0.06 2.08 -15.09
N SER A 34 -1.13 1.94 -15.70
CA SER A 34 -1.29 1.20 -16.97
C SER A 34 -0.44 1.73 -18.13
N GLU A 35 -0.20 3.04 -18.15
CA GLU A 35 0.55 3.71 -19.21
C GLU A 35 2.07 3.74 -18.95
N TRP A 36 2.53 3.16 -17.83
CA TRP A 36 3.93 3.22 -17.43
C TRP A 36 4.68 2.01 -17.97
N ASN A 37 5.64 2.26 -18.87
CA ASN A 37 6.56 1.22 -19.35
C ASN A 37 7.77 1.11 -18.41
N THR A 38 7.60 0.39 -17.30
CA THR A 38 8.62 0.21 -16.27
C THR A 38 8.56 -1.20 -15.69
N GLU A 39 9.60 -1.58 -14.97
CA GLU A 39 9.66 -2.89 -14.34
C GLU A 39 8.63 -3.04 -13.23
N ARG A 40 8.14 -4.28 -13.07
CA ARG A 40 7.23 -4.64 -11.98
C ARG A 40 7.77 -4.26 -10.60
N TYR A 41 9.08 -4.34 -10.41
CA TYR A 41 9.73 -3.95 -9.16
C TYR A 41 9.43 -2.50 -8.80
N PHE A 42 9.59 -1.59 -9.75
CA PHE A 42 9.34 -0.16 -9.54
C PHE A 42 7.88 0.12 -9.19
N ILE A 43 6.92 -0.46 -9.92
CA ILE A 43 5.50 -0.34 -9.57
C ILE A 43 5.21 -0.89 -8.17
N THR A 44 5.85 -1.99 -7.79
CA THR A 44 5.68 -2.58 -6.45
C THR A 44 6.24 -1.67 -5.36
N LEU A 45 7.40 -1.06 -5.59
CA LEU A 45 8.00 -0.07 -4.70
C LEU A 45 7.06 1.12 -4.50
N ILE A 46 6.56 1.73 -5.58
CA ILE A 46 5.64 2.87 -5.47
C ILE A 46 4.35 2.50 -4.73
N ASN A 47 3.79 1.30 -4.94
CA ASN A 47 2.61 0.86 -4.19
C ASN A 47 2.91 0.67 -2.69
N ARG A 48 4.10 0.16 -2.33
CA ARG A 48 4.55 0.06 -0.93
C ARG A 48 4.67 1.43 -0.30
N LEU A 49 5.28 2.40 -0.97
CA LEU A 49 5.41 3.77 -0.48
C LEU A 49 4.03 4.45 -0.31
N ARG A 50 3.16 4.36 -1.32
CA ARG A 50 1.79 4.92 -1.28
C ARG A 50 0.91 4.31 -0.19
N SER A 51 1.20 3.08 0.24
CA SER A 51 0.48 2.41 1.34
C SER A 51 1.17 2.56 2.69
N ASN A 52 2.21 3.40 2.77
CA ASN A 52 3.06 3.56 3.93
C ASN A 52 3.54 2.19 4.47
N HIS A 53 3.95 1.30 3.56
CA HIS A 53 4.29 -0.09 3.86
C HIS A 53 5.70 -0.44 3.40
N TYR A 54 6.67 -0.14 4.26
CA TYR A 54 8.09 -0.38 4.04
C TYR A 54 8.73 -0.97 5.31
N ASN A 55 9.99 -1.39 5.21
CA ASN A 55 10.74 -2.10 6.24
C ASN A 55 11.64 -1.18 7.08
N LEU A 56 11.24 0.07 7.25
CA LEU A 56 11.93 1.06 8.10
C LEU A 56 11.29 1.09 9.49
N ASN A 57 12.05 1.56 10.49
CA ASN A 57 11.66 1.47 11.89
C ASN A 57 10.31 2.12 12.19
N GLU A 58 9.93 3.24 11.56
CA GLU A 58 8.61 3.85 11.74
C GLU A 58 7.47 2.87 11.40
N SER A 59 7.57 2.21 10.25
CA SER A 59 6.56 1.25 9.78
C SER A 59 6.52 -0.02 10.62
N LEU A 60 7.67 -0.48 11.14
CA LEU A 60 7.79 -1.64 12.01
C LEU A 60 7.25 -1.35 13.42
N ALA A 61 7.59 -0.19 13.99
CA ALA A 61 7.15 0.24 15.32
C ALA A 61 5.64 0.43 15.36
N ARG A 62 5.04 1.06 14.35
CA ARG A 62 3.57 1.19 14.21
C ARG A 62 2.84 -0.16 14.21
N LYS A 63 3.50 -1.24 13.78
CA LYS A 63 2.96 -2.61 13.78
C LYS A 63 3.34 -3.39 15.04
N ASN A 64 4.00 -2.77 16.00
CA ASN A 64 4.53 -3.37 17.22
C ASN A 64 5.52 -4.52 16.96
N TYR A 65 6.26 -4.48 15.85
CA TYR A 65 7.35 -5.45 15.60
C TYR A 65 8.64 -5.07 16.30
N ILE A 66 8.85 -3.78 16.56
CA ILE A 66 9.95 -3.22 17.33
C ILE A 66 9.40 -2.14 18.28
N GLU A 67 10.17 -1.80 19.31
CA GLU A 67 9.73 -0.86 20.36
C GLU A 67 9.90 0.62 19.98
N SER A 68 10.79 0.92 19.03
CA SER A 68 11.18 2.30 18.71
C SER A 68 11.29 2.52 17.21
N GLU A 69 10.82 3.67 16.75
CA GLU A 69 10.98 4.13 15.37
C GLU A 69 12.34 4.79 15.12
N ARG A 70 13.15 5.01 16.17
CA ARG A 70 14.43 5.73 16.07
C ARG A 70 15.40 5.06 15.09
N CYS A 71 16.04 5.86 14.25
CA CYS A 71 17.05 5.38 13.32
C CYS A 71 18.41 5.19 14.03
N GLU A 72 19.22 4.26 13.55
CA GLU A 72 20.60 4.04 14.03
C GLU A 72 21.49 5.27 13.81
N CYS A 73 21.16 6.14 12.85
CA CYS A 73 21.87 7.40 12.63
C CYS A 73 21.62 8.46 13.72
N GLY A 74 20.70 8.19 14.65
CA GLY A 74 20.35 9.06 15.77
C GLY A 74 19.11 9.93 15.54
N TYR A 75 18.53 9.92 14.33
CA TYR A 75 17.29 10.62 14.03
C TYR A 75 16.07 9.96 14.70
N GLU A 76 15.05 10.75 15.03
CA GLU A 76 13.95 10.31 15.91
C GLU A 76 13.04 9.25 15.29
N ALA A 77 12.86 9.25 13.96
CA ALA A 77 12.08 8.24 13.24
C ALA A 77 12.71 7.87 11.91
N GLU A 78 12.93 6.58 11.65
CA GLU A 78 13.35 6.08 10.34
C GLU A 78 12.13 5.92 9.43
N ASP A 79 11.84 6.96 8.68
CA ASP A 79 10.74 7.08 7.72
C ASP A 79 11.25 7.13 6.27
N ILE A 80 10.35 7.38 5.31
CA ILE A 80 10.69 7.40 3.88
C ILE A 80 11.85 8.33 3.51
N ASP A 81 12.10 9.39 4.28
CA ASP A 81 13.18 10.35 4.01
C ASP A 81 14.57 9.74 4.30
N HIS A 82 14.62 8.58 4.94
CA HIS A 82 15.84 7.80 5.18
C HIS A 82 16.18 6.84 4.02
N MET A 83 15.31 6.73 3.00
CA MET A 83 15.67 5.99 1.78
C MET A 83 16.56 6.86 0.87
N VAL A 84 17.87 6.58 0.92
CA VAL A 84 18.91 7.18 0.04
C VAL A 84 19.20 6.29 -1.16
#